data_AF-A0A2V6ZAJ8-F1
#
_entry.id   AF-A0A2V6ZAJ8-F1
#
_cell.length_a   1.000
_cell.length_b   1.000
_cell.length_c   1.000
_cell.angle_alpha   90.00
_cell.angle_beta   90.00
_cell.angle_gamma   90.00
#
_symmetry.space_group_name_H-M   'P 1'
#
loop_
_entity.id
_entity.type
_entity.pdbx_description
1 polymer ?
#
loop_
_entity_poly.entity_id
_entity_poly.type
_entity_poly.pdbx_seq_one_letter_code
_entity_poly.pdbx_strand_id
1 'polypeptide(L)'
;MNRTHVAIVRSALWITPVLLLAVALTGFVAIPDARAAAPAAAQHTGGGEANLIVPDLGQVAVGGMNGRSLLMVGLVVCVLGLLFGIVIFKQLRGLPVHPAMREISELIYETCKTYLITQGKFLLLLEAFIGVIIVLYFGVLLKFDASKVLIILAFSLIGIGGSYGVAWFGMRINTFANSRTAFASLAGKPFPVYAIPLKAGMSVGMLLISVELFLMLCILLFIPGDYAGPCFIGFAIGESLGAAALRIAGGIFTKIADIGSDLMKIVFNIKEDDARNPGVIADCTGDNAGDSVGPSADGFETYGVTGVALISFILLAVKEPAVQVQLLVWIFTMRVLMIVASGVSYLLNEGIARAKYGSATRMN
;
A
#
# COMPACT_ATOMS: atom_id res chain seq x y z
N MET A 1 -9.76 -11.91 -35.81
CA MET A 1 -8.73 -11.46 -34.84
C MET A 1 -9.36 -10.44 -33.91
N ASN A 2 -9.59 -10.80 -32.64
CA ASN A 2 -10.55 -10.12 -31.77
C ASN A 2 -9.97 -8.86 -31.11
N ARG A 3 -10.72 -7.74 -31.08
CA ARG A 3 -10.29 -6.44 -30.51
C ARG A 3 -9.79 -6.53 -29.07
N THR A 4 -10.23 -7.53 -28.32
CA THR A 4 -9.78 -7.89 -26.95
C THR A 4 -8.32 -8.33 -26.88
N HIS A 5 -7.84 -9.12 -27.84
CA HIS A 5 -6.43 -9.52 -27.89
C HIS A 5 -5.51 -8.34 -28.20
N VAL A 6 -5.95 -7.43 -29.07
CA VAL A 6 -5.19 -6.23 -29.45
C VAL A 6 -5.07 -5.23 -28.29
N ALA A 7 -6.10 -5.09 -27.45
CA ALA A 7 -6.06 -4.22 -26.27
C ALA A 7 -5.12 -4.73 -25.16
N ILE A 8 -5.08 -6.05 -24.95
CA ILE A 8 -4.17 -6.69 -23.99
C ILE A 8 -2.71 -6.62 -24.50
N VAL A 9 -2.48 -6.82 -25.81
CA VAL A 9 -1.13 -6.73 -26.41
C VAL A 9 -0.62 -5.28 -26.42
N ARG A 10 -1.47 -4.29 -26.73
CA ARG A 10 -1.07 -2.88 -26.69
C ARG A 10 -0.75 -2.39 -25.28
N SER A 11 -1.38 -2.91 -24.22
CA SER A 11 -1.13 -2.45 -22.84
C SER A 11 0.19 -2.95 -22.24
N ALA A 12 0.71 -4.10 -22.67
CA ALA A 12 2.01 -4.62 -22.21
C ALA A 12 3.22 -3.82 -22.74
N LEU A 13 3.07 -3.19 -23.92
CA LEU A 13 4.12 -2.39 -24.57
C LEU A 13 4.40 -1.03 -23.92
N TRP A 14 3.49 -0.52 -23.06
CA TRP A 14 3.70 0.75 -22.33
C TRP A 14 4.24 0.57 -20.90
N ILE A 15 4.13 -0.65 -20.35
CA ILE A 15 4.60 -0.97 -18.98
C ILE A 15 6.11 -1.24 -18.97
N THR A 16 6.62 -1.81 -20.05
CA THR A 16 8.03 -2.16 -20.25
C THR A 16 8.98 -0.96 -20.16
N PRO A 17 8.76 0.19 -20.83
CA PRO A 17 9.68 1.33 -20.76
C PRO A 17 9.72 2.02 -19.39
N VAL A 18 8.61 2.03 -18.64
CA VAL A 18 8.53 2.71 -17.32
C VAL A 18 9.32 1.97 -16.24
N LEU A 19 9.30 0.64 -16.25
CA LEU A 19 10.05 -0.20 -15.31
C LEU A 19 11.51 -0.41 -15.72
N LEU A 20 11.82 -0.48 -17.02
CA LEU A 20 13.20 -0.55 -17.50
C LEU A 20 14.02 0.70 -17.15
N LEU A 21 13.37 1.89 -17.10
CA LEU A 21 14.02 3.12 -16.63
C LEU A 21 14.37 3.05 -15.13
N ALA A 22 13.53 2.38 -14.32
CA ALA A 22 13.77 2.20 -12.89
C ALA A 22 14.89 1.19 -12.60
N VAL A 23 14.99 0.11 -13.39
CA VAL A 23 16.08 -0.88 -13.30
C VAL A 23 17.43 -0.28 -13.69
N ALA A 24 17.46 0.66 -14.65
CA ALA A 24 18.69 1.35 -15.06
C ALA A 24 19.25 2.32 -13.99
N LEU A 25 18.42 2.75 -13.03
CA LEU A 25 18.80 3.70 -11.98
C LEU A 25 19.32 3.02 -10.69
N THR A 26 19.25 1.69 -10.58
CA THR A 26 19.59 0.96 -9.34
C THR A 26 20.83 0.09 -9.45
N GLY A 27 21.82 0.52 -10.26
CA GLY A 27 23.10 -0.17 -10.39
C GLY A 27 23.74 -0.47 -9.02
N PHE A 28 24.08 -1.76 -8.83
CA PHE A 28 24.74 -2.37 -7.67
C PHE A 28 25.36 -1.40 -6.64
N VAL A 29 24.71 -1.24 -5.50
CA VAL A 29 25.29 -0.56 -4.33
C VAL A 29 26.15 -1.55 -3.57
N ALA A 30 27.42 -1.66 -3.96
CA ALA A 30 28.46 -2.15 -3.06
C ALA A 30 28.65 -1.09 -1.96
N ILE A 31 28.77 -1.53 -0.70
CA ILE A 31 29.05 -0.68 0.46
C ILE A 31 30.54 -0.26 0.35
N PRO A 32 30.90 0.99 0.02
CA PRO A 32 32.28 1.42 0.08
C PRO A 32 32.58 1.94 1.49
N ASP A 33 33.75 1.58 2.03
CA ASP A 33 34.34 2.26 3.18
C ASP A 33 34.60 3.72 2.81
N ALA A 34 34.04 4.67 3.56
CA ALA A 34 34.35 6.09 3.40
C ALA A 34 34.52 6.76 4.76
N ARG A 35 35.77 7.12 5.06
CA ARG A 35 36.15 8.04 6.13
C ARG A 35 35.62 9.44 5.78
N ALA A 36 34.52 9.85 6.38
CA ALA A 36 34.03 11.22 6.36
C ALA A 36 34.20 11.87 7.75
N ALA A 37 34.54 13.17 7.79
CA ALA A 37 34.70 13.91 9.03
C ALA A 37 33.37 13.95 9.81
N ALA A 38 33.40 13.45 11.04
CA ALA A 38 32.23 13.27 11.89
C ALA A 38 31.64 14.63 12.34
N PRO A 39 30.36 14.93 12.04
CA PRO A 39 29.64 15.94 12.79
C PRO A 39 29.30 15.41 14.19
N ALA A 40 29.09 16.33 15.13
CA ALA A 40 28.75 15.99 16.51
C ALA A 40 27.49 15.12 16.57
N ALA A 41 27.54 14.03 17.33
CA ALA A 41 26.39 13.15 17.54
C ALA A 41 25.25 13.96 18.17
N ALA A 42 24.06 13.91 17.54
CA ALA A 42 22.86 14.45 18.15
C ALA A 42 22.58 13.67 19.45
N GLN A 43 22.60 14.36 20.59
CA GLN A 43 22.19 13.75 21.85
C GLN A 43 20.68 13.53 21.81
N HIS A 44 20.27 12.28 21.64
CA HIS A 44 18.88 11.88 21.87
C HIS A 44 18.60 11.98 23.37
N THR A 45 17.81 12.96 23.78
CA THR A 45 17.28 13.02 25.15
C THR A 45 16.30 11.87 25.34
N GLY A 46 16.43 11.12 26.44
CA GLY A 46 15.48 10.05 26.77
C GLY A 46 14.03 10.53 26.74
N GLY A 47 13.10 9.70 26.28
CA GLY A 47 11.68 10.06 26.19
C GLY A 47 10.89 9.50 24.98
N GLY A 48 11.34 8.39 24.37
CA GLY A 48 10.61 7.72 23.28
C GLY A 48 10.95 8.20 21.87
N GLU A 49 10.35 7.57 20.87
CA GLU A 49 10.63 7.75 19.43
C GLU A 49 10.30 9.18 18.92
N ALA A 50 9.45 9.89 19.66
CA ALA A 50 9.10 11.28 19.38
C ALA A 50 10.25 12.28 19.61
N ASN A 51 11.36 11.86 20.22
CA ASN A 51 12.58 12.68 20.41
C ASN A 51 13.71 12.30 19.43
N LEU A 52 13.43 11.44 18.45
CA LEU A 52 14.42 11.05 17.46
C LEU A 52 14.77 12.23 16.54
N ILE A 53 16.07 12.50 16.47
CA ILE A 53 16.65 13.51 15.58
C ILE A 53 17.27 12.77 14.41
N VAL A 54 16.74 12.98 13.21
CA VAL A 54 17.30 12.39 11.99
C VAL A 54 18.52 13.21 11.55
N PRO A 55 19.70 12.58 11.38
CA PRO A 55 20.89 13.27 10.90
C PRO A 55 20.76 13.67 9.42
N ASP A 56 21.57 14.63 8.98
CA ASP A 56 21.55 15.06 7.57
C ASP A 56 22.03 13.95 6.64
N LEU A 57 21.11 13.47 5.81
CA LEU A 57 21.32 12.35 4.90
C LEU A 57 22.26 12.69 3.73
N GLY A 58 22.63 13.96 3.56
CA GLY A 58 23.62 14.41 2.57
C GLY A 58 25.08 14.21 3.00
N GLN A 59 25.34 13.82 4.24
CA GLN A 59 26.71 13.78 4.80
C GLN A 59 27.54 12.59 4.32
N VAL A 60 26.89 11.49 3.91
CA VAL A 60 27.57 10.25 3.51
C VAL A 60 27.20 9.89 2.09
N ALA A 61 28.20 9.43 1.32
CA ALA A 61 27.99 8.84 0.02
C ALA A 61 27.80 7.32 0.16
N VAL A 62 26.73 6.78 -0.44
CA VAL A 62 26.44 5.35 -0.47
C VAL A 62 26.43 4.91 -1.93
N GLY A 63 27.28 3.95 -2.30
CA GLY A 63 27.42 3.52 -3.69
C GLY A 63 27.95 4.61 -4.65
N GLY A 64 28.75 5.56 -4.14
CA GLY A 64 29.31 6.66 -4.92
C GLY A 64 28.36 7.84 -5.18
N MET A 65 27.10 7.76 -4.72
CA MET A 65 26.13 8.86 -4.78
C MET A 65 25.88 9.44 -3.39
N ASN A 66 25.60 10.74 -3.34
CA ASN A 66 25.16 11.41 -2.12
C ASN A 66 23.84 10.78 -1.62
N GLY A 67 23.76 10.45 -0.32
CA GLY A 67 22.60 9.76 0.27
C GLY A 67 21.27 10.46 0.01
N ARG A 68 21.22 11.79 0.16
CA ARG A 68 20.02 12.58 -0.16
C ARG A 68 19.63 12.46 -1.63
N SER A 69 20.59 12.49 -2.55
CA SER A 69 20.32 12.34 -3.99
C SER A 69 19.78 10.95 -4.33
N LEU A 70 20.33 9.91 -3.70
CA LEU A 70 19.87 8.53 -3.88
C LEU A 70 18.42 8.35 -3.42
N LEU A 71 18.06 8.93 -2.27
CA LEU A 71 16.68 8.88 -1.75
C LEU A 71 15.70 9.73 -2.58
N MET A 72 16.15 10.82 -3.21
CA MET A 72 15.36 11.58 -4.18
C MET A 72 15.05 10.75 -5.44
N VAL A 73 15.97 9.91 -5.90
CA VAL A 73 15.68 8.91 -6.95
C VAL A 73 14.61 7.93 -6.45
N GLY A 74 14.67 7.54 -5.18
CA GLY A 74 13.64 6.74 -4.52
C GLY A 74 12.23 7.32 -4.63
N LEU A 75 12.07 8.64 -4.41
CA LEU A 75 10.78 9.32 -4.59
C LEU A 75 10.26 9.19 -6.03
N VAL A 76 11.14 9.29 -7.03
CA VAL A 76 10.76 9.09 -8.43
C VAL A 76 10.24 7.67 -8.64
N VAL A 77 10.91 6.65 -8.09
CA VAL A 77 10.45 5.25 -8.18
C VAL A 77 9.07 5.07 -7.54
N CYS A 78 8.82 5.67 -6.37
CA CYS A 78 7.51 5.65 -5.74
C CYS A 78 6.43 6.30 -6.64
N VAL A 79 6.72 7.44 -7.25
CA VAL A 79 5.81 8.10 -8.20
C VAL A 79 5.54 7.20 -9.42
N LEU A 80 6.54 6.51 -9.95
CA LEU A 80 6.35 5.56 -11.05
C LEU A 80 5.49 4.37 -10.61
N GLY A 81 5.64 3.87 -9.38
CA GLY A 81 4.80 2.81 -8.81
C GLY A 81 3.33 3.24 -8.62
N LEU A 82 3.11 4.47 -8.16
CA LEU A 82 1.77 5.10 -8.09
C LEU A 82 1.13 5.21 -9.48
N LEU A 83 1.88 5.72 -10.46
CA LEU A 83 1.43 5.85 -11.84
C LEU A 83 1.11 4.48 -12.46
N PHE A 84 1.93 3.46 -12.17
CA PHE A 84 1.64 2.09 -12.57
C PHE A 84 0.26 1.65 -12.05
N GLY A 85 -0.04 1.86 -10.77
CA GLY A 85 -1.35 1.54 -10.21
C GLY A 85 -2.51 2.25 -10.92
N ILE A 86 -2.35 3.56 -11.20
CA ILE A 86 -3.36 4.35 -11.91
C ILE A 86 -3.54 3.88 -13.37
N VAL A 87 -2.45 3.49 -14.04
CA VAL A 87 -2.51 2.96 -15.40
C VAL A 87 -3.29 1.65 -15.41
N ILE A 88 -3.02 0.75 -14.47
CA ILE A 88 -3.75 -0.52 -14.37
C ILE A 88 -5.23 -0.29 -14.03
N PHE A 89 -5.53 0.65 -13.13
CA PHE A 89 -6.92 1.06 -12.86
C PHE A 89 -7.66 1.44 -14.16
N LYS A 90 -7.05 2.28 -15.00
CA LYS A 90 -7.64 2.68 -16.29
C LYS A 90 -7.79 1.49 -17.25
N GLN A 91 -6.82 0.58 -17.28
CA GLN A 91 -6.89 -0.62 -18.11
C GLN A 91 -8.04 -1.53 -17.68
N LEU A 92 -8.16 -1.85 -16.38
CA LEU A 92 -9.22 -2.70 -15.84
C LEU A 92 -10.60 -2.09 -16.05
N ARG A 93 -10.73 -0.77 -15.85
CA ARG A 93 -11.98 -0.05 -16.12
C ARG A 93 -12.40 -0.16 -17.59
N GLY A 94 -11.43 -0.12 -18.52
CA GLY A 94 -11.65 -0.18 -19.97
C GLY A 94 -11.80 -1.58 -20.56
N LEU A 95 -11.60 -2.65 -19.77
CA LEU A 95 -11.84 -4.02 -20.23
C LEU A 95 -13.35 -4.25 -20.47
N PRO A 96 -13.71 -5.08 -21.47
CA PRO A 96 -15.11 -5.36 -21.78
C PRO A 96 -15.78 -6.15 -20.65
N VAL A 97 -17.08 -5.90 -20.47
CA VAL A 97 -17.91 -6.56 -19.46
C VAL A 97 -19.36 -6.61 -19.97
N HIS A 98 -20.07 -7.69 -19.66
CA HIS A 98 -21.50 -7.78 -19.97
C HIS A 98 -22.31 -6.77 -19.14
N PRO A 99 -23.36 -6.12 -19.69
CA PRO A 99 -24.16 -5.13 -18.95
C PRO A 99 -24.67 -5.63 -17.60
N ALA A 100 -25.27 -6.83 -17.55
CA ALA A 100 -25.76 -7.43 -16.30
C ALA A 100 -24.64 -7.64 -15.26
N MET A 101 -23.46 -8.12 -15.67
CA MET A 101 -22.31 -8.29 -14.74
C MET A 101 -21.78 -6.95 -14.23
N ARG A 102 -21.83 -5.92 -15.09
CA ARG A 102 -21.46 -4.56 -14.72
C ARG A 102 -22.41 -4.00 -13.68
N GLU A 103 -23.73 -4.13 -13.88
CA GLU A 103 -24.76 -3.68 -12.94
C GLU A 103 -24.54 -4.26 -11.55
N ILE A 104 -24.29 -5.58 -11.45
CA ILE A 104 -23.98 -6.24 -10.18
C ILE A 104 -22.69 -5.69 -9.56
N SER A 105 -21.61 -5.51 -10.33
CA SER A 105 -20.36 -4.96 -9.77
C SER A 105 -20.48 -3.51 -9.30
N GLU A 106 -21.29 -2.70 -9.96
CA GLU A 106 -21.55 -1.32 -9.52
C GLU A 106 -22.44 -1.32 -8.27
N LEU A 107 -23.41 -2.23 -8.15
CA LEU A 107 -24.20 -2.41 -6.93
C LEU A 107 -23.33 -2.81 -5.74
N ILE A 108 -22.40 -3.77 -5.93
CA ILE A 108 -21.43 -4.15 -4.90
C ILE A 108 -20.56 -2.94 -4.53
N TYR A 109 -20.07 -2.17 -5.52
CA TYR A 109 -19.26 -0.98 -5.24
C TYR A 109 -20.02 0.12 -4.50
N GLU A 110 -21.30 0.35 -4.82
CA GLU A 110 -22.14 1.31 -4.11
C GLU A 110 -22.31 0.93 -2.62
N THR A 111 -22.45 -0.37 -2.34
CA THR A 111 -22.47 -0.89 -0.97
C THR A 111 -21.10 -0.73 -0.30
N CYS A 112 -20.00 -1.07 -0.98
CA CYS A 112 -18.63 -0.86 -0.49
C CYS A 112 -18.35 0.60 -0.15
N LYS A 113 -18.80 1.53 -1.00
CA LYS A 113 -18.68 2.98 -0.80
C LYS A 113 -19.42 3.43 0.46
N THR A 114 -20.64 2.93 0.65
CA THR A 114 -21.45 3.25 1.85
C THR A 114 -20.80 2.71 3.11
N TYR A 115 -20.30 1.46 3.06
CA TYR A 115 -19.51 0.84 4.12
C TYR A 115 -18.30 1.70 4.47
N LEU A 116 -17.48 2.07 3.48
CA LEU A 116 -16.28 2.89 3.66
C LEU A 116 -16.55 4.25 4.27
N ILE A 117 -17.60 4.94 3.82
CA ILE A 117 -17.96 6.25 4.38
C ILE A 117 -18.33 6.10 5.86
N THR A 118 -19.04 5.03 6.20
CA THR A 118 -19.41 4.71 7.58
C THR A 118 -18.17 4.38 8.42
N GLN A 119 -17.24 3.58 7.87
CA GLN A 119 -15.94 3.29 8.49
C GLN A 119 -15.11 4.55 8.67
N GLY A 120 -15.06 5.45 7.69
CA GLY A 120 -14.32 6.71 7.78
C GLY A 120 -14.83 7.59 8.93
N LYS A 121 -16.15 7.67 9.12
CA LYS A 121 -16.75 8.38 10.27
C LYS A 121 -16.36 7.72 11.60
N PHE A 122 -16.36 6.39 11.64
CA PHE A 122 -15.96 5.64 12.82
C PHE A 122 -14.47 5.83 13.15
N LEU A 123 -13.60 5.81 12.13
CA LEU A 123 -12.17 6.09 12.27
C LEU A 123 -11.92 7.49 12.82
N LEU A 124 -12.64 8.52 12.36
CA LEU A 124 -12.51 9.87 12.90
C LEU A 124 -12.96 9.98 14.37
N LEU A 125 -13.97 9.20 14.77
CA LEU A 125 -14.37 9.12 16.17
C LEU A 125 -13.28 8.47 17.02
N LEU A 126 -12.69 7.36 16.55
CA LEU A 126 -11.57 6.72 17.22
C LEU A 126 -10.34 7.64 17.29
N GLU A 127 -10.05 8.36 16.21
CA GLU A 127 -8.96 9.33 16.17
C GLU A 127 -9.20 10.49 17.14
N ALA A 128 -10.44 10.93 17.36
CA ALA A 128 -10.72 11.93 18.39
C ALA A 128 -10.36 11.39 19.80
N PHE A 129 -10.66 10.12 20.08
CA PHE A 129 -10.29 9.47 21.34
C PHE A 129 -8.78 9.30 21.49
N ILE A 130 -8.11 8.78 20.46
CA ILE A 130 -6.65 8.63 20.42
C ILE A 130 -5.96 9.99 20.48
N GLY A 131 -6.51 11.01 19.83
CA GLY A 131 -6.01 12.38 19.84
C GLY A 131 -6.01 13.00 21.23
N VAL A 132 -7.03 12.74 22.05
CA VAL A 132 -7.03 13.13 23.48
C VAL A 132 -5.87 12.45 24.21
N ILE A 133 -5.64 11.16 23.96
CA ILE A 133 -4.54 10.41 24.58
C ILE A 133 -3.18 10.96 24.12
N ILE A 134 -3.02 11.28 22.84
CA ILE A 134 -1.81 11.90 22.27
C ILE A 134 -1.53 13.23 22.99
N VAL A 135 -2.53 14.09 23.14
CA VAL A 135 -2.38 15.39 23.82
C VAL A 135 -2.02 15.21 25.30
N LEU A 136 -2.69 14.30 26.01
CA LEU A 136 -2.39 14.04 27.42
C LEU A 136 -0.98 13.44 27.60
N TYR A 137 -0.60 12.47 26.78
CA TYR A 137 0.69 11.81 26.90
C TYR A 137 1.86 12.71 26.46
N PHE A 138 1.83 13.23 25.23
CA PHE A 138 2.94 14.03 24.71
C PHE A 138 2.92 15.47 25.24
N GLY A 139 1.75 16.09 25.35
CA GLY A 139 1.61 17.48 25.80
C GLY A 139 1.69 17.66 27.31
N VAL A 140 1.01 16.82 28.11
CA VAL A 140 0.95 17.01 29.56
C VAL A 140 2.02 16.20 30.29
N LEU A 141 2.15 14.91 29.99
CA LEU A 141 3.08 14.03 30.71
C LEU A 141 4.54 14.24 30.28
N LEU A 142 4.80 14.23 28.97
CA LEU A 142 6.14 14.47 28.42
C LEU A 142 6.48 15.95 28.22
N LYS A 143 5.50 16.86 28.38
CA LYS A 143 5.67 18.32 28.32
C LYS A 143 6.29 18.81 27.00
N PHE A 144 5.92 18.19 25.88
CA PHE A 144 6.37 18.64 24.57
C PHE A 144 5.76 19.99 24.22
N ASP A 145 6.48 20.76 23.39
CA ASP A 145 5.93 21.97 22.79
C ASP A 145 4.64 21.67 22.03
N ALA A 146 3.68 22.59 22.09
CA ALA A 146 2.39 22.45 21.42
C ALA A 146 2.54 22.20 19.91
N SER A 147 3.60 22.75 19.28
CA SER A 147 3.91 22.52 17.87
C SER A 147 4.23 21.06 17.56
N LYS A 148 5.01 20.38 18.40
CA LYS A 148 5.34 18.96 18.23
C LYS A 148 4.12 18.07 18.42
N VAL A 149 3.28 18.36 19.42
CA VAL A 149 2.03 17.62 19.65
C VAL A 149 1.07 17.77 18.46
N LEU A 150 0.96 18.98 17.90
CA LEU A 150 0.14 19.23 16.72
C LEU A 150 0.65 18.47 15.50
N ILE A 151 1.97 18.35 15.34
CA ILE A 151 2.59 17.54 14.27
C ILE A 151 2.26 16.06 14.44
N ILE A 152 2.35 15.50 15.66
CA ILE A 152 1.99 14.10 15.92
C ILE A 152 0.52 13.85 15.52
N LEU A 153 -0.39 14.73 15.91
CA LEU A 153 -1.81 14.64 15.52
C LEU A 153 -2.01 14.74 14.01
N ALA A 154 -1.32 15.68 13.35
CA ALA A 154 -1.42 15.85 11.90
C ALA A 154 -0.92 14.62 11.15
N PHE A 155 0.19 14.04 11.58
CA PHE A 155 0.75 12.83 10.96
C PHE A 155 -0.06 11.58 11.29
N SER A 156 -0.74 11.51 12.44
CA SER A 156 -1.75 10.47 12.72
C SER A 156 -2.88 10.49 11.69
N LEU A 157 -3.44 11.67 11.41
CA LEU A 157 -4.46 11.82 10.38
C LEU A 157 -3.94 11.46 8.97
N ILE A 158 -2.67 11.79 8.67
CA ILE A 158 -2.03 11.39 7.41
C ILE A 158 -1.91 9.86 7.32
N GLY A 159 -1.49 9.19 8.40
CA GLY A 159 -1.41 7.72 8.47
C GLY A 159 -2.77 7.05 8.24
N ILE A 160 -3.81 7.52 8.93
CA ILE A 160 -5.20 7.05 8.71
C ILE A 160 -5.63 7.30 7.27
N GLY A 161 -5.36 8.50 6.75
CA GLY A 161 -5.69 8.88 5.38
C GLY A 161 -4.99 8.01 4.33
N GLY A 162 -3.75 7.61 4.59
CA GLY A 162 -2.98 6.67 3.78
C GLY A 162 -3.65 5.30 3.71
N SER A 163 -3.84 4.64 4.85
CA SER A 163 -4.51 3.34 4.95
C SER A 163 -5.91 3.36 4.34
N TYR A 164 -6.70 4.41 4.63
CA TYR A 164 -8.05 4.58 4.11
C TYR A 164 -8.06 4.80 2.59
N GLY A 165 -7.12 5.59 2.07
CA GLY A 165 -6.99 5.86 0.64
C GLY A 165 -6.60 4.62 -0.16
N VAL A 166 -5.63 3.85 0.34
CA VAL A 166 -5.22 2.56 -0.25
C VAL A 166 -6.38 1.57 -0.24
N ALA A 167 -7.11 1.46 0.87
CA ALA A 167 -8.30 0.62 0.96
C ALA A 167 -9.36 1.01 -0.08
N TRP A 168 -9.69 2.30 -0.21
CA TRP A 168 -10.64 2.79 -1.19
C TRP A 168 -10.24 2.45 -2.62
N PHE A 169 -8.96 2.66 -2.95
CA PHE A 169 -8.41 2.30 -4.25
C PHE A 169 -8.53 0.80 -4.52
N GLY A 170 -8.18 -0.03 -3.54
CA GLY A 170 -8.27 -1.50 -3.62
C GLY A 170 -9.68 -1.98 -3.93
N MET A 171 -10.69 -1.54 -3.16
CA MET A 171 -12.09 -1.89 -3.41
C MET A 171 -12.56 -1.53 -4.82
N ARG A 172 -12.18 -0.36 -5.32
CA ARG A 172 -12.62 0.03 -6.66
C ARG A 172 -11.93 -0.77 -7.76
N ILE A 173 -10.65 -1.11 -7.58
CA ILE A 173 -9.96 -1.99 -8.53
C ILE A 173 -10.57 -3.39 -8.53
N ASN A 174 -10.86 -3.95 -7.36
CA ASN A 174 -11.40 -5.30 -7.25
C ASN A 174 -12.79 -5.39 -7.85
N THR A 175 -13.69 -4.46 -7.55
CA THR A 175 -15.04 -4.47 -8.13
C THR A 175 -15.02 -4.41 -9.66
N PHE A 176 -14.06 -3.70 -10.27
CA PHE A 176 -13.80 -3.83 -11.71
C PHE A 176 -13.27 -5.23 -12.04
N ALA A 177 -12.16 -5.67 -11.44
CA ALA A 177 -11.54 -6.95 -11.75
C ALA A 177 -12.52 -8.13 -11.67
N ASN A 178 -13.40 -8.16 -10.67
CA ASN A 178 -14.36 -9.24 -10.42
C ASN A 178 -15.29 -9.46 -11.63
N SER A 179 -16.01 -8.42 -12.05
CA SER A 179 -16.95 -8.53 -13.19
C SER A 179 -16.24 -8.76 -14.53
N ARG A 180 -15.03 -8.23 -14.72
CA ARG A 180 -14.27 -8.46 -15.95
C ARG A 180 -13.66 -9.86 -16.01
N THR A 181 -13.28 -10.42 -14.86
CA THR A 181 -12.82 -11.81 -14.76
C THR A 181 -13.97 -12.77 -15.03
N ALA A 182 -15.15 -12.52 -14.44
CA ALA A 182 -16.36 -13.29 -14.70
C ALA A 182 -16.78 -13.24 -16.18
N PHE A 183 -16.68 -12.07 -16.83
CA PHE A 183 -16.97 -11.97 -18.26
C PHE A 183 -15.94 -12.70 -19.13
N ALA A 184 -14.65 -12.62 -18.75
CA ALA A 184 -13.57 -13.27 -19.48
C ALA A 184 -13.62 -14.81 -19.39
N SER A 185 -14.15 -15.36 -18.28
CA SER A 185 -14.28 -16.80 -18.09
C SER A 185 -15.28 -17.45 -19.06
N LEU A 186 -16.28 -16.72 -19.56
CA LEU A 186 -17.27 -17.21 -20.54
C LEU A 186 -16.63 -17.74 -21.83
N ALA A 187 -15.44 -17.24 -22.20
CA ALA A 187 -14.72 -17.72 -23.36
C ALA A 187 -14.01 -19.08 -23.13
N GLY A 188 -14.03 -19.62 -21.91
CA GLY A 188 -13.39 -20.89 -21.54
C GLY A 188 -11.85 -20.87 -21.58
N LYS A 189 -11.23 -19.69 -21.68
CA LYS A 189 -9.77 -19.54 -21.78
C LYS A 189 -9.14 -19.32 -20.41
N PRO A 190 -8.08 -20.05 -20.04
CA PRO A 190 -7.47 -19.96 -18.71
C PRO A 190 -6.74 -18.64 -18.49
N PHE A 191 -5.99 -18.16 -19.48
CA PHE A 191 -5.07 -17.04 -19.29
C PHE A 191 -5.74 -15.72 -18.84
N PRO A 192 -6.85 -15.25 -19.45
CA PRO A 192 -7.54 -14.06 -18.98
C PRO A 192 -8.07 -14.16 -17.54
N VAL A 193 -8.50 -15.35 -17.13
CA VAL A 193 -9.04 -15.60 -15.78
C VAL A 193 -7.95 -15.52 -14.72
N TYR A 194 -6.71 -15.83 -15.09
CA TYR A 194 -5.52 -15.62 -14.25
C TYR A 194 -5.04 -14.15 -14.30
N ALA A 195 -4.90 -13.58 -15.50
CA ALA A 195 -4.18 -12.33 -15.71
C ALA A 195 -4.93 -11.10 -15.15
N ILE A 196 -6.26 -11.08 -15.21
CA ILE A 196 -7.08 -9.95 -14.71
C ILE A 196 -6.95 -9.79 -13.18
N PRO A 197 -7.21 -10.82 -12.35
CA PRO A 197 -7.06 -10.67 -10.90
C PRO A 197 -5.61 -10.46 -10.48
N LEU A 198 -4.63 -11.11 -11.12
CA LEU A 198 -3.21 -10.87 -10.83
C LEU A 198 -2.82 -9.40 -11.09
N LYS A 199 -3.27 -8.86 -12.23
CA LYS A 199 -3.07 -7.45 -12.59
C LYS A 199 -3.71 -6.51 -11.55
N ALA A 200 -4.91 -6.83 -11.07
CA ALA A 200 -5.59 -6.06 -10.03
C ALA A 200 -4.80 -6.08 -8.71
N GLY A 201 -4.42 -7.26 -8.22
CA GLY A 201 -3.64 -7.42 -6.98
C GLY A 201 -2.28 -6.70 -7.05
N MET A 202 -1.57 -6.83 -8.17
CA MET A 202 -0.30 -6.13 -8.37
C MET A 202 -0.47 -4.61 -8.33
N SER A 203 -1.56 -4.09 -8.90
CA SER A 203 -1.86 -2.66 -8.86
C SER A 203 -2.10 -2.14 -7.45
N VAL A 204 -2.81 -2.90 -6.62
CA VAL A 204 -3.06 -2.53 -5.22
C VAL A 204 -1.76 -2.57 -4.42
N GLY A 205 -0.98 -3.65 -4.54
CA GLY A 205 0.31 -3.79 -3.84
C GLY A 205 1.33 -2.72 -4.22
N MET A 206 1.48 -2.42 -5.51
CA MET A 206 2.38 -1.36 -5.97
C MET A 206 1.95 0.01 -5.46
N LEU A 207 0.65 0.32 -5.50
CA LEU A 207 0.15 1.60 -5.01
C LEU A 207 0.37 1.72 -3.50
N LEU A 208 0.02 0.69 -2.72
CA LEU A 208 0.20 0.65 -1.27
C LEU A 208 1.65 0.95 -0.87
N ILE A 209 2.61 0.15 -1.35
CA ILE A 209 4.02 0.28 -0.98
C ILE A 209 4.57 1.63 -1.46
N SER A 210 4.12 2.11 -2.62
CA SER A 210 4.58 3.38 -3.16
C SER A 210 4.05 4.59 -2.42
N VAL A 211 2.76 4.60 -2.01
CA VAL A 211 2.20 5.67 -1.16
C VAL A 211 2.97 5.71 0.16
N GLU A 212 3.11 4.55 0.78
CA GLU A 212 3.75 4.40 2.09
C GLU A 212 5.19 4.90 2.07
N LEU A 213 6.01 4.32 1.18
CA LEU A 213 7.41 4.71 1.05
C LEU A 213 7.57 6.18 0.62
N PHE A 214 6.66 6.71 -0.20
CA PHE A 214 6.67 8.12 -0.58
C PHE A 214 6.47 9.03 0.62
N LEU A 215 5.50 8.73 1.50
CA LEU A 215 5.24 9.51 2.71
C LEU A 215 6.43 9.45 3.67
N MET A 216 6.97 8.26 3.92
CA MET A 216 8.17 8.10 4.76
C MET A 216 9.39 8.85 4.20
N LEU A 217 9.64 8.78 2.89
CA LEU A 217 10.73 9.53 2.25
C LEU A 217 10.49 11.04 2.30
N CYS A 218 9.25 11.51 2.19
CA CYS A 218 8.92 12.92 2.35
C CYS A 218 9.24 13.40 3.78
N ILE A 219 8.94 12.59 4.79
CA ILE A 219 9.33 12.87 6.18
C ILE A 219 10.85 12.98 6.29
N LEU A 220 11.61 12.02 5.76
CA LEU A 220 13.08 12.04 5.85
C LEU A 220 13.75 13.19 5.10
N LEU A 221 13.23 13.59 3.94
CA LEU A 221 13.94 14.49 3.02
C LEU A 221 13.53 15.95 3.15
N PHE A 222 12.30 16.22 3.59
CA PHE A 222 11.73 17.57 3.59
C PHE A 222 11.37 18.08 4.98
N ILE A 223 11.20 17.21 5.97
CA ILE A 223 10.95 17.62 7.35
C ILE A 223 12.29 17.81 8.06
N PRO A 224 12.48 18.91 8.82
CA PRO A 224 13.67 19.09 9.64
C PRO A 224 13.88 17.92 10.61
N GLY A 225 15.13 17.51 10.81
CA GLY A 225 15.46 16.26 11.52
C GLY A 225 14.93 16.18 12.95
N ASP A 226 14.76 17.32 13.62
CA ASP A 226 14.20 17.45 14.97
C ASP A 226 12.68 17.27 15.04
N TYR A 227 11.99 17.38 13.90
CA TYR A 227 10.55 17.12 13.76
C TYR A 227 10.25 15.77 13.10
N ALA A 228 11.24 15.10 12.51
CA ALA A 228 11.05 13.81 11.85
C ALA A 228 10.57 12.71 12.83
N GLY A 229 11.12 12.63 14.05
CA GLY A 229 10.65 11.70 15.09
C GLY A 229 9.16 11.86 15.43
N PRO A 230 8.69 13.08 15.79
CA PRO A 230 7.26 13.37 15.96
C PRO A 230 6.38 13.02 14.75
N CYS A 231 6.88 13.22 13.52
CA CYS A 231 6.14 12.82 12.33
C CYS A 231 5.99 11.29 12.23
N PHE A 232 7.08 10.54 12.43
CA PHE A 232 7.04 9.07 12.34
C PHE A 232 6.16 8.44 13.41
N ILE A 233 6.22 8.92 14.66
CA ILE A 233 5.38 8.37 15.72
C ILE A 233 3.89 8.69 15.48
N GLY A 234 3.57 9.90 15.04
CA GLY A 234 2.20 10.26 14.67
C GLY A 234 1.70 9.38 13.54
N PHE A 235 2.50 9.27 12.48
CA PHE A 235 2.21 8.44 11.33
C PHE A 235 1.96 6.97 11.71
N ALA A 236 2.84 6.38 12.52
CA ALA A 236 2.72 5.00 13.03
C ALA A 236 1.44 4.79 13.86
N ILE A 237 1.11 5.72 14.76
CA ILE A 237 -0.13 5.63 15.55
C ILE A 237 -1.36 5.64 14.63
N GLY A 238 -1.38 6.56 13.66
CA GLY A 238 -2.50 6.72 12.74
C GLY A 238 -2.69 5.54 11.79
N GLU A 239 -1.62 5.06 11.16
CA GLU A 239 -1.70 3.91 10.26
C GLU A 239 -2.11 2.63 11.00
N SER A 240 -1.61 2.41 12.23
CA SER A 240 -2.00 1.28 13.08
C SER A 240 -3.46 1.36 13.51
N LEU A 241 -3.95 2.55 13.89
CA LEU A 241 -5.37 2.74 14.21
C LEU A 241 -6.26 2.43 12.99
N GLY A 242 -5.89 2.98 11.84
CA GLY A 242 -6.59 2.78 10.57
C GLY A 242 -6.65 1.31 10.17
N ALA A 243 -5.51 0.63 10.17
CA ALA A 243 -5.39 -0.77 9.78
C ALA A 243 -6.15 -1.70 10.73
N ALA A 244 -5.99 -1.53 12.05
CA ALA A 244 -6.68 -2.37 13.04
C ALA A 244 -8.21 -2.25 12.89
N ALA A 245 -8.73 -1.03 12.82
CA ALA A 245 -10.16 -0.81 12.69
C ALA A 245 -10.72 -1.31 11.36
N LEU A 246 -10.07 -1.02 10.22
CA LEU A 246 -10.52 -1.47 8.90
C LEU A 246 -10.49 -3.00 8.79
N ARG A 247 -9.44 -3.65 9.32
CA ARG A 247 -9.30 -5.12 9.31
C ARG A 247 -10.34 -5.79 10.19
N ILE A 248 -10.53 -5.32 11.43
CA ILE A 248 -11.48 -5.94 12.36
C ILE A 248 -12.91 -5.73 11.87
N ALA A 249 -13.28 -4.48 11.54
CA ALA A 249 -14.64 -4.19 11.11
C ALA A 249 -14.97 -4.84 9.76
N GLY A 250 -14.00 -4.89 8.84
CA GLY A 250 -14.11 -5.61 7.56
C GLY A 250 -14.26 -7.12 7.78
N GLY A 251 -13.43 -7.70 8.66
CA GLY A 251 -13.48 -9.12 9.03
C GLY A 251 -14.82 -9.53 9.67
N ILE A 252 -15.36 -8.69 10.56
CA ILE A 252 -16.69 -8.93 11.15
C ILE A 252 -17.77 -8.87 10.06
N PHE A 253 -17.75 -7.83 9.21
CA PHE A 253 -18.74 -7.66 8.15
C PHE A 253 -18.73 -8.85 7.19
N THR A 254 -17.55 -9.24 6.70
CA THR A 254 -17.43 -10.34 5.73
C THR A 254 -17.87 -11.66 6.32
N LYS A 255 -17.46 -12.00 7.55
CA LYS A 255 -17.79 -13.32 8.11
C LYS A 255 -19.25 -13.45 8.53
N ILE A 256 -19.89 -12.36 8.96
CA ILE A 256 -21.34 -12.39 9.21
C ILE A 256 -22.10 -12.55 7.90
N ALA A 257 -21.69 -11.84 6.84
CA ALA A 257 -22.36 -11.90 5.55
C ALA A 257 -22.19 -13.27 4.87
N ASP A 258 -20.97 -13.79 4.82
CA ASP A 258 -20.58 -15.11 4.31
C ASP A 258 -21.38 -16.22 5.01
N ILE A 259 -21.23 -16.37 6.33
CA ILE A 259 -21.94 -17.40 7.11
C ILE A 259 -23.46 -17.25 6.97
N GLY A 260 -23.99 -16.02 6.99
CA GLY A 260 -25.41 -15.76 6.83
C GLY A 260 -25.94 -16.20 5.47
N SER A 261 -25.24 -15.84 4.39
CA SER A 261 -25.56 -16.19 3.01
C SER A 261 -25.48 -17.71 2.79
N ASP A 262 -24.44 -18.34 3.32
CA ASP A 262 -24.18 -19.76 3.14
C ASP A 262 -25.12 -20.67 3.95
N LEU A 263 -25.58 -20.24 5.11
CA LEU A 263 -26.64 -20.97 5.83
C LEU A 263 -27.97 -20.92 5.07
N MET A 264 -28.29 -19.81 4.40
CA MET A 264 -29.49 -19.70 3.57
C MET A 264 -29.44 -20.65 2.35
N LYS A 265 -28.27 -20.86 1.76
CA LYS A 265 -28.03 -21.86 0.69
C LYS A 265 -28.52 -23.25 1.12
N ILE A 266 -28.19 -23.67 2.34
CA ILE A 266 -28.60 -24.96 2.91
C ILE A 266 -30.10 -24.98 3.22
N VAL A 267 -30.60 -23.96 3.92
CA VAL A 267 -32.00 -23.91 4.38
C VAL A 267 -32.99 -23.86 3.21
N PHE A 268 -32.70 -23.06 2.19
CA PHE A 268 -33.58 -22.90 1.02
C PHE A 268 -33.26 -23.87 -0.12
N ASN A 269 -32.22 -24.71 0.02
CA ASN A 269 -31.75 -25.64 -0.99
C ASN A 269 -31.52 -24.96 -2.36
N ILE A 270 -30.82 -23.82 -2.33
CA ILE A 270 -30.42 -23.04 -3.51
C ILE A 270 -28.91 -23.18 -3.75
N LYS A 271 -28.39 -22.60 -4.83
CA LYS A 271 -26.95 -22.60 -5.09
C LYS A 271 -26.23 -21.55 -4.23
N GLU A 272 -24.92 -21.70 -4.11
CA GLU A 272 -24.03 -20.63 -3.64
C GLU A 272 -24.08 -19.46 -4.61
N ASP A 273 -24.01 -18.24 -4.06
CA ASP A 273 -24.15 -16.98 -4.81
C ASP A 273 -25.41 -16.88 -5.69
N ASP A 274 -26.48 -17.58 -5.32
CA ASP A 274 -27.75 -17.53 -6.05
C ASP A 274 -28.38 -16.14 -5.94
N ALA A 275 -28.75 -15.53 -7.06
CA ALA A 275 -29.31 -14.18 -7.11
C ALA A 275 -30.63 -14.00 -6.31
N ARG A 276 -31.29 -15.10 -5.92
CA ARG A 276 -32.48 -15.09 -5.07
C ARG A 276 -32.14 -14.91 -3.58
N ASN A 277 -30.89 -15.16 -3.19
CA ASN A 277 -30.43 -15.02 -1.82
C ASN A 277 -30.11 -13.54 -1.53
N PRO A 278 -30.83 -12.89 -0.60
CA PRO A 278 -30.59 -11.48 -0.29
C PRO A 278 -29.23 -11.22 0.37
N GLY A 279 -28.56 -12.25 0.90
CA GLY A 279 -27.25 -12.15 1.54
C GLY A 279 -26.08 -11.96 0.57
N VAL A 280 -26.22 -12.34 -0.71
CA VAL A 280 -25.08 -12.46 -1.65
C VAL A 280 -24.41 -11.12 -1.95
N ILE A 281 -25.17 -10.02 -2.01
CA ILE A 281 -24.58 -8.69 -2.21
C ILE A 281 -23.76 -8.28 -0.99
N ALA A 282 -24.21 -8.62 0.22
CA ALA A 282 -23.47 -8.33 1.44
C ALA A 282 -22.21 -9.20 1.52
N ASP A 283 -22.29 -10.46 1.11
CA ASP A 283 -21.17 -11.40 1.06
C ASP A 283 -20.07 -10.91 0.12
N CYS A 284 -20.42 -10.67 -1.15
CA CYS A 284 -19.51 -10.10 -2.14
C CYS A 284 -18.96 -8.71 -1.73
N THR A 285 -19.74 -7.91 -1.01
CA THR A 285 -19.25 -6.65 -0.43
C THR A 285 -18.23 -6.94 0.67
N GLY A 286 -18.48 -7.95 1.49
CA GLY A 286 -17.59 -8.47 2.51
C GLY A 286 -16.24 -8.89 1.97
N ASP A 287 -16.19 -9.63 0.87
CA ASP A 287 -14.91 -10.01 0.25
C ASP A 287 -14.06 -8.79 -0.14
N ASN A 288 -14.72 -7.72 -0.60
CA ASN A 288 -14.05 -6.48 -0.95
C ASN A 288 -13.66 -5.67 0.31
N ALA A 289 -14.51 -5.63 1.32
CA ALA A 289 -14.35 -4.81 2.53
C ALA A 289 -13.51 -5.46 3.64
N GLY A 290 -13.46 -6.78 3.72
CA GLY A 290 -12.70 -7.56 4.68
C GLY A 290 -11.48 -8.15 4.02
N ASP A 291 -11.70 -9.07 3.08
CA ASP A 291 -10.64 -9.93 2.53
C ASP A 291 -9.68 -9.19 1.59
N SER A 292 -10.07 -8.05 1.03
CA SER A 292 -9.14 -7.17 0.33
C SER A 292 -8.66 -5.98 1.16
N VAL A 293 -9.58 -5.23 1.76
CA VAL A 293 -9.25 -3.97 2.43
C VAL A 293 -8.49 -4.19 3.71
N GLY A 294 -8.88 -5.20 4.50
CA GLY A 294 -8.17 -5.57 5.72
C GLY A 294 -6.70 -5.83 5.43
N PRO A 295 -6.36 -6.81 4.55
CA PRO A 295 -4.97 -7.08 4.20
C PRO A 295 -4.24 -5.91 3.52
N SER A 296 -4.94 -5.05 2.78
CA SER A 296 -4.31 -3.87 2.16
C SER A 296 -3.96 -2.81 3.21
N ALA A 297 -4.84 -2.53 4.16
CA ALA A 297 -4.54 -1.60 5.25
C ALA A 297 -3.49 -2.17 6.21
N ASP A 298 -3.57 -3.47 6.51
CA ASP A 298 -2.58 -4.24 7.29
C ASP A 298 -1.20 -4.20 6.63
N GLY A 299 -1.13 -4.41 5.30
CA GLY A 299 0.12 -4.33 4.55
C GLY A 299 0.74 -2.93 4.53
N PHE A 300 -0.09 -1.88 4.50
CA PHE A 300 0.35 -0.47 4.58
C PHE A 300 1.03 -0.22 5.94
N GLU A 301 0.30 -0.50 7.02
CA GLU A 301 0.76 -0.37 8.40
C GLU A 301 2.03 -1.19 8.67
N THR A 302 2.05 -2.46 8.28
CA THR A 302 3.19 -3.32 8.57
C THR A 302 4.45 -2.81 7.86
N TYR A 303 4.31 -2.25 6.65
CA TYR A 303 5.46 -1.68 5.95
C TYR A 303 5.96 -0.36 6.58
N GLY A 304 5.03 0.51 7.01
CA GLY A 304 5.32 1.77 7.67
C GLY A 304 5.91 1.60 9.07
N VAL A 305 5.19 0.91 9.96
CA VAL A 305 5.57 0.72 11.36
C VAL A 305 6.87 -0.05 11.49
N THR A 306 7.11 -1.09 10.67
CA THR A 306 8.42 -1.76 10.68
C THR A 306 9.54 -0.84 10.20
N GLY A 307 9.22 0.12 9.33
CA GLY A 307 10.15 1.16 8.89
C GLY A 307 10.51 2.12 10.00
N VAL A 308 9.49 2.63 10.71
CA VAL A 308 9.67 3.48 11.90
C VAL A 308 10.49 2.75 12.96
N ALA A 309 10.17 1.48 13.24
CA ALA A 309 10.93 0.67 14.20
C ALA A 309 12.41 0.50 13.80
N LEU A 310 12.72 0.30 12.52
CA LEU A 310 14.10 0.21 12.03
C LEU A 310 14.83 1.56 12.14
N ILE A 311 14.16 2.68 11.85
CA ILE A 311 14.71 4.03 12.02
C ILE A 311 15.03 4.26 13.50
N SER A 312 14.08 3.99 14.39
CA SER A 312 14.25 4.08 15.84
C SER A 312 15.43 3.24 16.32
N PHE A 313 15.51 1.99 15.86
CA PHE A 313 16.60 1.09 16.22
C PHE A 313 17.96 1.65 15.78
N ILE A 314 18.09 2.11 14.53
CA ILE A 314 19.36 2.66 14.01
C ILE A 314 19.77 3.91 14.81
N LEU A 315 18.85 4.85 15.03
CA LEU A 315 19.15 6.10 15.71
C LEU A 315 19.51 5.91 17.19
N LEU A 316 18.90 4.94 17.87
CA LEU A 316 19.14 4.70 19.30
C LEU A 316 20.32 3.75 19.56
N ALA A 317 20.53 2.73 18.73
CA ALA A 317 21.54 1.70 18.96
C ALA A 317 22.90 2.05 18.38
N VAL A 318 22.95 2.78 17.25
CA VAL A 318 24.20 3.11 16.56
C VAL A 318 24.71 4.46 17.04
N LYS A 319 25.91 4.50 17.61
CA LYS A 319 26.49 5.72 18.20
C LYS A 319 27.18 6.63 17.21
N GLU A 320 27.67 6.08 16.10
CA GLU A 320 28.43 6.82 15.10
C GLU A 320 27.48 7.45 14.05
N PRO A 321 27.41 8.79 13.93
CA PRO A 321 26.46 9.46 13.04
C PRO A 321 26.62 9.10 11.57
N ALA A 322 27.85 8.90 11.11
CA ALA A 322 28.12 8.48 9.73
C ALA A 322 27.49 7.10 9.43
N VAL A 323 27.63 6.16 10.36
CA VAL A 323 27.06 4.82 10.24
C VAL A 323 25.53 4.86 10.33
N GLN A 324 24.95 5.74 11.17
CA GLN A 324 23.50 5.96 11.20
C GLN A 324 22.97 6.39 9.83
N VAL A 325 23.56 7.44 9.23
CA VAL A 325 23.16 7.95 7.91
C VAL A 325 23.30 6.85 6.86
N GLN A 326 24.42 6.11 6.87
CA GLN A 326 24.67 5.03 5.93
C GLN A 326 23.60 3.94 6.02
N LEU A 327 23.24 3.51 7.23
CA LEU A 327 22.22 2.49 7.44
C LEU A 327 20.82 2.99 7.07
N LEU A 328 20.47 4.22 7.42
CA LEU A 328 19.19 4.84 7.04
C LEU A 328 19.03 4.91 5.52
N VAL A 329 20.04 5.44 4.82
CA VAL A 329 20.04 5.50 3.36
C VAL A 329 19.94 4.10 2.77
N TRP A 330 20.67 3.13 3.33
CA TRP A 330 20.68 1.75 2.86
C TRP A 330 19.31 1.06 3.01
N ILE A 331 18.64 1.14 4.17
CA ILE A 331 17.33 0.48 4.35
C ILE A 331 16.27 1.06 3.39
N PHE A 332 16.28 2.38 3.16
CA PHE A 332 15.35 3.01 2.23
C PHE A 332 15.69 2.68 0.77
N THR A 333 16.98 2.59 0.43
CA THR A 333 17.41 2.14 -0.90
C THR A 333 16.95 0.71 -1.16
N MET A 334 17.07 -0.20 -0.19
CA MET A 334 16.58 -1.57 -0.30
C MET A 334 15.06 -1.61 -0.49
N ARG A 335 14.33 -0.78 0.26
CA ARG A 335 12.87 -0.63 0.12
C ARG A 335 12.46 -0.15 -1.28
N VAL A 336 13.18 0.82 -1.86
CA VAL A 336 12.99 1.27 -3.24
C VAL A 336 13.28 0.15 -4.24
N LEU A 337 14.38 -0.58 -4.05
CA LEU A 337 14.75 -1.74 -4.87
C LEU A 337 13.66 -2.82 -4.85
N MET A 338 13.00 -3.05 -3.72
CA MET A 338 11.90 -4.02 -3.60
C MET A 338 10.68 -3.66 -4.45
N ILE A 339 10.40 -2.38 -4.68
CA ILE A 339 9.34 -1.94 -5.62
C ILE A 339 9.71 -2.37 -7.05
N VAL A 340 10.96 -2.11 -7.45
CA VAL A 340 11.46 -2.50 -8.79
C VAL A 340 11.46 -4.02 -8.95
N ALA A 341 11.98 -4.74 -7.96
CA ALA A 341 12.02 -6.20 -7.95
C ALA A 341 10.61 -6.82 -8.02
N SER A 342 9.65 -6.26 -7.30
CA SER A 342 8.23 -6.66 -7.38
C SER A 342 7.68 -6.49 -8.79
N GLY A 343 7.93 -5.33 -9.42
CA GLY A 343 7.50 -5.06 -10.80
C GLY A 343 8.13 -6.02 -11.82
N VAL A 344 9.43 -6.29 -11.68
CA VAL A 344 10.15 -7.26 -12.53
C VAL A 344 9.59 -8.68 -12.33
N SER A 345 9.38 -9.10 -11.08
CA SER A 345 8.80 -10.40 -10.74
C SER A 345 7.41 -10.57 -11.38
N TYR A 346 6.55 -9.55 -11.30
CA TYR A 346 5.25 -9.56 -11.96
C TYR A 346 5.36 -9.75 -13.48
N LEU A 347 6.25 -8.98 -14.15
CA LEU A 347 6.43 -9.08 -15.60
C LEU A 347 7.00 -10.45 -16.04
N LEU A 348 7.93 -11.01 -15.27
CA LEU A 348 8.46 -12.35 -15.52
C LEU A 348 7.38 -13.41 -15.37
N ASN A 349 6.59 -13.36 -14.29
CA ASN A 349 5.48 -14.28 -14.07
C ASN A 349 4.42 -14.19 -15.16
N GLU A 350 4.04 -12.98 -15.56
CA GLU A 350 3.12 -12.74 -16.68
C GLU A 350 3.68 -13.30 -18.00
N GLY A 351 4.98 -13.12 -18.26
CA GLY A 351 5.67 -13.66 -19.43
C GLY A 351 5.65 -15.19 -19.48
N ILE A 352 5.97 -15.85 -18.36
CA ILE A 352 5.94 -17.30 -18.22
C ILE A 352 4.51 -17.84 -18.36
N ALA A 353 3.54 -17.23 -17.67
CA ALA A 353 2.14 -17.64 -17.72
C ALA A 353 1.56 -17.47 -19.13
N ARG A 354 1.91 -16.38 -19.83
CA ARG A 354 1.50 -16.14 -21.22
C ARG A 354 2.12 -17.18 -22.17
N ALA A 355 3.40 -17.50 -22.01
CA ALA A 355 4.06 -18.51 -22.83
C ALA A 355 3.42 -19.89 -22.66
N LYS A 356 3.03 -20.25 -21.43
CA LYS A 356 2.46 -21.56 -21.10
C LYS A 356 0.97 -21.68 -21.43
N TYR A 357 0.18 -20.64 -21.18
CA TYR A 357 -1.29 -20.70 -21.21
C TYR A 357 -1.95 -19.77 -22.23
N GLY A 358 -1.19 -18.93 -22.94
CA GLY A 358 -1.76 -17.93 -23.85
C GLY A 358 -2.49 -18.52 -25.06
N SER A 359 -2.06 -19.71 -25.52
CA SER A 359 -2.69 -20.47 -26.62
C SER A 359 -3.67 -21.53 -26.14
N ALA A 360 -3.77 -21.78 -24.82
CA ALA A 360 -4.64 -22.80 -24.27
C ALA A 360 -6.12 -22.46 -24.54
N THR A 361 -6.84 -23.42 -25.11
CA THR A 361 -8.25 -23.25 -25.51
C THR A 361 -9.24 -23.71 -24.44
N ARG A 362 -8.77 -24.40 -23.39
CA ARG A 362 -9.57 -24.87 -22.25
C ARG A 362 -8.76 -24.74 -20.97
N MET A 363 -9.43 -24.47 -19.85
CA MET A 363 -8.89 -24.79 -18.53
C MET A 363 -8.89 -26.32 -18.41
N ASN A 364 -7.71 -26.93 -18.47
CA ASN A 364 -7.43 -28.37 -18.34
C ASN A 364 -8.50 -29.31 -18.90
#